data_AF-A0A934MKR1-F1
#
_entry.id   AF-A0A934MKR1-F1
#
_cell.length_a   1.000
_cell.length_b   1.000
_cell.length_c   1.000
_cell.angle_alpha   90.00
_cell.angle_beta   90.00
_cell.angle_gamma   90.00
#
_symmetry.space_group_name_H-M   'P 1'
#
loop_
_entity.id
_entity.type
_entity.pdbx_description
1 polymer ?
#
loop_
_entity_poly.entity_id
_entity_poly.type
_entity_poly.pdbx_seq_one_letter_code
_entity_poly.pdbx_strand_id
1 'polypeptide(L)'
;MRIISLAGIAMATTALLAIAMAPAMAQSNGCVIKGNVNTKGERIYHVPGQKYYEETRIQASHGERWFCTEEEARAAGWRKSRV
;
A
#
# COMPACT_ATOMS: atom_id res chain seq x y z
N MET A 1 -31.17 -46.86 -34.85
CA MET A 1 -30.16 -46.30 -35.77
C MET A 1 -30.69 -44.99 -36.33
N ARG A 2 -30.17 -43.86 -35.84
CA ARG A 2 -30.16 -42.54 -36.50
C ARG A 2 -29.18 -41.63 -35.74
N ILE A 3 -28.02 -41.52 -36.34
CA ILE A 3 -27.01 -40.48 -36.21
C ILE A 3 -27.62 -39.08 -36.40
N ILE A 4 -27.18 -38.11 -35.60
CA ILE A 4 -26.78 -36.75 -36.04
C ILE A 4 -25.89 -36.10 -34.97
N SER A 5 -24.63 -35.89 -35.33
CA SER A 5 -23.72 -34.91 -34.73
C SER A 5 -24.23 -33.49 -34.99
N LEU A 6 -24.01 -32.56 -34.07
CA LEU A 6 -23.91 -31.12 -34.35
C LEU A 6 -23.32 -30.36 -33.15
N ALA A 7 -22.28 -29.58 -33.45
CA ALA A 7 -21.83 -28.32 -32.84
C ALA A 7 -21.67 -28.28 -31.31
N GLY A 8 -20.48 -28.06 -30.74
CA GLY A 8 -19.61 -26.95 -31.08
C GLY A 8 -20.19 -25.64 -30.55
N ILE A 9 -20.01 -25.34 -29.27
CA ILE A 9 -20.13 -23.97 -28.74
C ILE A 9 -18.90 -23.70 -27.89
N ALA A 10 -17.94 -23.00 -28.52
CA ALA A 10 -16.92 -22.26 -27.81
C ALA A 10 -17.61 -21.10 -27.07
N MET A 11 -17.44 -21.01 -25.75
CA MET A 11 -17.70 -19.75 -25.05
C MET A 11 -16.40 -18.93 -25.05
N ALA A 12 -16.31 -18.08 -26.06
CA ALA A 12 -15.35 -17.00 -26.12
C ALA A 12 -15.69 -15.93 -25.06
N THR A 13 -14.63 -15.44 -24.41
CA THR A 13 -14.41 -14.06 -23.95
C THR A 13 -15.47 -13.39 -23.07
N THR A 14 -15.08 -12.98 -21.86
CA THR A 14 -15.24 -11.57 -21.44
C THR A 14 -14.39 -11.28 -20.19
N ALA A 15 -13.78 -10.11 -20.21
CA ALA A 15 -12.90 -9.56 -19.20
C ALA A 15 -13.58 -9.48 -17.83
N LEU A 16 -12.94 -10.04 -16.81
CA LEU A 16 -13.17 -9.60 -15.44
C LEU A 16 -11.89 -9.73 -14.64
N LEU A 17 -11.02 -8.73 -14.75
CA LEU A 17 -10.07 -8.42 -13.70
C LEU A 17 -9.76 -6.91 -13.75
N ALA A 18 -10.81 -6.09 -13.59
CA ALA A 18 -10.62 -4.75 -13.06
C ALA A 18 -10.23 -4.91 -11.59
N ILE A 19 -8.97 -5.28 -11.33
CA ILE A 19 -8.39 -5.07 -10.01
C ILE A 19 -8.26 -3.57 -9.90
N ALA A 20 -9.23 -2.94 -9.23
CA ALA A 20 -9.09 -1.60 -8.73
C ALA A 20 -7.79 -1.59 -7.90
N MET A 21 -6.75 -0.99 -8.46
CA MET A 21 -5.48 -0.79 -7.79
C MET A 21 -5.75 0.25 -6.69
N ALA A 22 -6.28 -0.20 -5.55
CA ALA A 22 -6.40 0.64 -4.37
C ALA A 22 -4.95 1.00 -3.98
N PRO A 23 -4.57 2.29 -4.00
CA PRO A 23 -3.19 2.67 -3.77
C PRO A 23 -2.84 2.36 -2.32
N ALA A 24 -2.00 1.36 -2.04
CA ALA A 24 -1.19 1.13 -0.83
C ALA A 24 -1.76 1.44 0.59
N MET A 25 -3.07 1.67 0.74
CA MET A 25 -3.77 2.02 1.97
C MET A 25 -4.21 0.77 2.74
N ALA A 26 -4.06 -0.42 2.16
CA ALA A 26 -4.53 -1.66 2.78
C ALA A 26 -3.78 -2.01 4.08
N GLN A 27 -2.60 -1.42 4.30
CA GLN A 27 -1.76 -1.74 5.46
C GLN A 27 -1.82 -0.68 6.56
N SER A 28 -2.40 0.48 6.27
CA SER A 28 -2.59 1.55 7.22
C SER A 28 -4.07 1.82 7.34
N ASN A 29 -4.67 1.48 8.49
CA ASN A 29 -6.11 1.58 8.78
C ASN A 29 -6.64 3.04 8.71
N GLY A 30 -6.50 3.73 7.58
CA GLY A 30 -6.72 5.18 7.42
C GLY A 30 -5.54 6.06 7.84
N CYS A 31 -4.50 5.52 8.48
CA CYS A 31 -3.32 6.29 8.87
C CYS A 31 -2.42 6.58 7.66
N VAL A 32 -2.20 7.84 7.31
CA VAL A 32 -1.43 8.22 6.12
C VAL A 32 0.01 8.67 6.41
N ILE A 33 0.44 8.69 7.66
CA ILE A 33 1.79 9.14 8.02
C ILE A 33 2.69 7.93 8.16
N LYS A 34 3.78 7.90 7.40
CA LYS A 34 4.74 6.79 7.35
C LYS A 34 5.92 7.06 8.25
N GLY A 35 6.05 6.34 9.37
CA GLY A 35 7.24 6.39 10.23
C GLY A 35 8.28 5.35 9.84
N ASN A 36 9.38 5.77 9.20
CA ASN A 36 10.55 4.95 8.90
C ASN A 36 11.74 5.21 9.87
N VAL A 37 12.51 4.16 10.17
CA VAL A 37 13.73 4.26 11.00
C VAL A 37 14.93 4.07 10.09
N ASN A 38 15.81 5.07 10.00
CA ASN A 38 16.99 4.95 9.15
C ASN A 38 18.04 3.99 9.75
N THR A 39 19.08 3.69 8.98
CA THR A 39 20.19 2.83 9.42
C THR A 39 20.98 3.37 10.62
N LYS A 40 20.84 4.65 10.96
CA LYS A 40 21.42 5.30 12.14
C LYS A 40 20.49 5.27 13.37
N GLY A 41 19.31 4.66 13.25
CA GLY A 41 18.30 4.61 14.30
C GLY A 41 17.46 5.88 14.45
N GLU A 42 17.56 6.83 13.51
CA GLU A 42 16.72 8.03 13.54
C GLU A 42 15.30 7.71 13.10
N ARG A 43 14.33 8.17 13.89
CA ARG A 43 12.90 8.00 13.66
C ARG A 43 12.36 9.15 12.84
N ILE A 44 12.01 8.89 11.59
CA ILE A 44 11.60 9.90 10.62
C ILE A 44 10.19 9.58 10.13
N TYR A 45 9.27 10.55 10.23
CA TYR A 45 7.95 10.40 9.65
C TYR A 45 7.81 11.18 8.34
N HIS A 46 7.08 10.59 7.42
CA HIS A 46 6.74 11.14 6.12
C HIS A 46 5.24 11.35 5.99
N VAL A 47 4.86 12.50 5.42
CA VAL A 47 3.46 12.85 5.14
C VAL A 47 3.17 12.77 3.65
N PRO A 48 1.91 12.56 3.24
CA PRO A 48 1.52 12.60 1.82
C PRO A 48 1.99 13.91 1.16
N GLY A 49 2.54 13.80 -0.06
CA GLY A 49 3.06 14.94 -0.83
C GLY A 49 4.56 15.20 -0.67
N GLN A 50 5.26 14.48 0.22
CA GLN A 50 6.73 14.52 0.28
C GLN A 50 7.37 13.67 -0.81
N LYS A 51 8.57 14.06 -1.25
CA LYS A 51 9.28 13.43 -2.38
C LYS A 51 9.43 11.92 -2.22
N TYR A 52 9.83 11.49 -1.01
CA TYR A 52 10.11 10.09 -0.72
C TYR A 52 8.91 9.34 -0.13
N TYR A 53 7.74 9.98 0.01
CA TYR A 53 6.58 9.35 0.65
C TYR A 53 6.17 8.05 -0.07
N GLU A 54 6.16 8.06 -1.40
CA GLU A 54 5.79 6.89 -2.20
C GLU A 54 6.84 5.79 -2.20
N GLU A 55 8.10 6.12 -1.97
CA GLU A 55 9.22 5.17 -1.91
C GLU A 55 9.33 4.52 -0.53
N THR A 56 9.04 5.27 0.53
CA THR A 56 9.05 4.78 1.91
C THR A 56 8.07 3.60 2.06
N ARG A 57 8.63 2.43 2.36
CA ARG A 57 7.91 1.23 2.77
C ARG A 57 8.07 1.07 4.27
N ILE A 58 6.99 0.72 4.96
CA ILE A 58 7.00 0.51 6.41
C ILE A 58 7.26 -0.96 6.71
N GLN A 59 8.30 -1.22 7.48
CA GLN A 59 8.69 -2.55 7.96
C GLN A 59 8.53 -2.62 9.48
N ALA A 60 7.40 -3.19 9.95
CA ALA A 60 7.11 -3.33 11.37
C ALA A 60 8.22 -4.04 12.16
N SER A 61 8.91 -4.99 11.53
CA SER A 61 10.05 -5.72 12.11
C SER A 61 11.22 -4.81 12.51
N HIS A 62 11.36 -3.64 11.87
CA HIS A 62 12.41 -2.66 12.17
C HIS A 62 11.92 -1.56 13.13
N GLY A 63 10.74 -1.72 13.74
CA GLY A 63 10.12 -0.71 14.59
C GLY A 63 9.52 0.47 13.82
N GLU A 64 9.40 0.33 12.50
CA GLU A 64 8.71 1.29 11.63
C GLU A 64 7.19 1.12 11.78
N ARG A 65 6.45 2.23 11.71
CA ARG A 65 4.99 2.17 11.88
C ARG A 65 4.27 3.31 11.21
N TRP A 66 2.97 3.14 11.05
CA TRP A 66 2.08 4.18 10.57
C TRP A 66 1.55 5.03 11.72
N PHE A 67 1.29 6.29 11.43
CA PHE A 67 0.69 7.27 12.33
C PHE A 67 -0.53 7.89 11.66
N CYS A 68 -1.54 8.20 12.45
CA CYS A 68 -2.74 8.88 11.95
C CYS A 68 -2.60 10.41 12.02
N THR A 69 -1.75 10.94 12.92
CA THR A 69 -1.51 12.38 13.08
C THR A 69 -0.02 12.70 13.26
N GLU A 70 0.40 13.90 12.88
CA GLU A 70 1.78 14.37 13.07
C GLU A 70 2.10 14.54 14.57
N GLU A 71 1.08 14.83 15.38
CA GLU A 71 1.18 14.95 16.83
C GLU A 71 1.54 13.61 17.46
N GLU A 72 0.89 12.52 17.04
CA GLU A 72 1.20 11.17 17.52
C GLU A 72 2.64 10.76 17.15
N ALA A 73 3.06 11.07 15.92
CA ALA A 73 4.43 10.82 15.47
C ALA A 73 5.44 11.59 16.35
N ARG A 74 5.21 12.87 16.57
CA ARG A 74 6.08 13.70 17.42
C ARG A 74 6.09 13.23 18.87
N ALA A 75 4.93 12.91 19.45
CA ALA A 75 4.81 12.38 20.81
C ALA A 75 5.55 11.04 20.98
N ALA A 76 5.60 10.23 19.92
CA ALA A 76 6.37 9.00 19.88
C ALA A 76 7.89 9.20 19.64
N GLY A 77 8.36 10.45 19.59
CA GLY A 77 9.77 10.80 19.39
C GLY A 77 10.23 10.79 17.93
N TRP A 78 9.32 10.96 16.97
CA TRP A 78 9.65 10.97 15.54
C TRP A 78 9.79 12.41 15.04
N ARG A 79 10.75 12.62 14.15
CA ARG A 79 10.95 13.92 13.48
C ARG A 79 10.38 13.91 12.07
N LYS A 80 9.93 15.06 11.59
CA LYS A 80 9.46 15.21 10.20
C LYS A 80 10.60 15.01 9.20
N SER A 81 10.32 14.37 8.07
CA SER A 81 11.22 14.40 6.92
C SER A 81 11.42 15.85 6.47
N ARG A 82 12.67 16.21 6.15
CA ARG A 82 13.04 17.54 5.67
C ARG A 82 12.94 17.67 4.14
N VAL A 83 12.56 16.59 3.48
CA VAL A 83 12.56 16.38 2.02
C VAL A 83 11.26 15.71 1.58
#